data_AF-A0A1E5K7J8-F1
#
_entry.id   AF-A0A1E5K7J8-F1
#
_cell.length_a   1.000
_cell.length_b   1.000
_cell.length_c   1.000
_cell.angle_alpha   90.00
_cell.angle_beta   90.00
_cell.angle_gamma   90.00
#
_symmetry.space_group_name_H-M   'P 1'
#
loop_
_entity.id
_entity.type
_entity.pdbx_description
1 polymer ?
#
loop_
_entity_poly.entity_id
_entity_poly.type
_entity_poly.pdbx_seq_one_letter_code
_entity_poly.pdbx_strand_id
1 'polypeptide(L)'
;MRFVNKTTTEVKFMIRYKNNFQLAMNALTEARSDHYDGVNGIYRFSAYLEIDDGDSEENYAKYLERVSEILSKLSVRPNRIYVCDNKFEIDWYPKGFQIVMTREQYLQLMLEFAAFLNDTEIPNFYINDGSFGDDPEEPVRSVNNTVNFLPKFNSRCFGLKKSETVDIFY
;
A
#
# COMPACT_ATOMS: atom_id res chain seq x y z
N MET A 1 19.83 -54.47 3.22
CA MET A 1 18.87 -53.79 2.31
C MET A 1 18.44 -52.50 3.00
N ARG A 2 18.96 -51.34 2.56
CA ARG A 2 18.65 -50.03 3.15
C ARG A 2 17.36 -49.51 2.52
N PHE A 3 16.37 -49.20 3.35
CA PHE A 3 15.20 -48.43 2.93
C PHE A 3 15.66 -46.99 2.67
N VAL A 4 15.52 -46.54 1.43
CA VAL A 4 15.73 -45.14 1.04
C VAL A 4 14.46 -44.38 1.44
N ASN A 5 14.53 -43.61 2.52
CA ASN A 5 13.52 -42.59 2.82
C ASN A 5 13.60 -41.52 1.73
N LYS A 6 12.63 -41.54 0.81
CA LYS A 6 12.39 -40.43 -0.11
C LYS A 6 11.87 -39.24 0.69
N THR A 7 12.79 -38.35 1.01
CA THR A 7 12.64 -36.89 0.92
C THR A 7 11.28 -36.32 1.32
N THR A 8 11.18 -36.00 2.61
CA THR A 8 10.37 -34.92 3.17
C THR A 8 10.87 -33.57 2.65
N THR A 9 10.77 -33.36 1.34
CA THR A 9 11.17 -32.12 0.63
C THR A 9 10.05 -31.57 -0.23
N GLU A 10 8.92 -32.27 -0.29
CA GLU A 10 7.69 -31.76 -0.91
C GLU A 10 6.81 -31.13 0.16
N VAL A 11 6.27 -29.94 -0.16
CA VAL A 11 5.45 -29.05 0.68
C VAL A 11 6.22 -28.14 1.65
N LYS A 12 7.28 -27.48 1.17
CA LYS A 12 7.64 -26.13 1.66
C LYS A 12 7.66 -25.06 0.56
N PHE A 13 7.05 -25.33 -0.59
CA PHE A 13 6.54 -24.29 -1.48
C PHE A 13 5.14 -23.91 -1.01
N MET A 14 5.08 -23.22 0.14
CA MET A 14 3.93 -22.39 0.45
C MET A 14 4.00 -21.27 -0.59
N ILE A 15 3.25 -21.41 -1.68
CA ILE A 15 3.12 -20.35 -2.67
C ILE A 15 2.60 -19.14 -1.89
N ARG A 16 3.47 -18.18 -1.58
CA ARG A 16 3.09 -16.88 -1.03
C ARG A 16 2.37 -16.14 -2.16
N TYR A 17 1.16 -16.56 -2.49
CA TYR A 17 0.21 -15.67 -3.12
C TYR A 17 -0.17 -14.66 -2.04
N LYS A 18 0.63 -13.60 -1.90
CA LYS A 18 0.22 -12.40 -1.18
C LYS A 18 -0.87 -11.74 -2.02
N ASN A 19 -2.10 -12.24 -1.96
CA ASN A 19 -3.23 -11.53 -2.53
C ASN A 19 -3.46 -10.26 -1.68
N ASN A 20 -3.57 -9.09 -2.30
CA ASN A 20 -3.84 -7.84 -1.58
C ASN A 20 -5.08 -7.94 -0.68
N PHE A 21 -6.07 -8.75 -1.02
CA PHE A 21 -7.20 -8.99 -0.11
C PHE A 21 -6.77 -9.68 1.18
N GLN A 22 -5.88 -10.68 1.12
CA GLN A 22 -5.37 -11.34 2.31
C GLN A 22 -4.53 -10.37 3.17
N LEU A 23 -3.73 -9.51 2.54
CA LEU A 23 -2.97 -8.48 3.23
C LEU A 23 -3.88 -7.43 3.89
N ALA A 24 -4.94 -7.00 3.20
CA ALA A 24 -5.95 -6.11 3.76
C ALA A 24 -6.64 -6.73 4.98
N MET A 25 -6.92 -8.04 4.96
CA MET A 25 -7.52 -8.74 6.10
C MET A 25 -6.61 -8.76 7.34
N ASN A 26 -5.28 -8.68 7.17
CA ASN A 26 -4.36 -8.59 8.31
C ASN A 26 -4.58 -7.31 9.12
N ALA A 27 -5.18 -6.26 8.55
CA ALA A 27 -5.55 -5.06 9.29
C ALA A 27 -6.51 -5.33 10.46
N LEU A 28 -7.23 -6.47 10.47
CA LEU A 28 -8.08 -6.86 11.60
C LEU A 28 -7.31 -7.18 12.88
N THR A 29 -6.07 -7.66 12.75
CA THR A 29 -5.24 -8.08 13.88
C THR A 29 -4.04 -7.17 14.10
N GLU A 30 -3.44 -6.69 13.01
CA GLU A 30 -2.17 -5.95 13.06
C GLU A 30 -2.34 -4.44 13.18
N ALA A 31 -3.48 -3.87 12.74
CA ALA A 31 -3.68 -2.43 12.83
C ALA A 31 -3.94 -1.99 14.27
N ARG A 32 -3.14 -1.03 14.73
CA ARG A 32 -3.29 -0.40 16.04
C ARG A 32 -4.64 0.30 16.15
N SER A 33 -5.22 0.33 17.35
CA SER A 33 -6.57 0.86 17.57
C SER A 33 -6.71 2.35 17.30
N ASP A 34 -5.62 3.11 17.39
CA ASP A 34 -5.56 4.54 17.10
C ASP A 34 -5.69 4.86 15.60
N HIS A 35 -5.64 3.86 14.71
CA HIS A 35 -5.96 4.04 13.28
C HIS A 35 -7.48 4.04 13.01
N TYR A 36 -8.30 3.66 14.00
CA TYR A 36 -9.75 3.50 13.85
C TYR A 36 -10.55 3.89 15.09
N ASP A 37 -10.08 4.89 15.82
CA ASP A 37 -10.68 5.38 17.06
C ASP A 37 -11.64 6.56 16.89
N GLY A 38 -11.83 7.05 15.65
CA GLY A 38 -12.64 8.24 15.37
C GLY A 38 -11.98 9.55 15.77
N VAL A 39 -10.71 9.52 16.20
CA VAL A 39 -9.93 10.69 16.62
C VAL A 39 -8.83 10.98 15.60
N ASN A 40 -7.99 9.99 15.29
CA ASN A 40 -6.83 10.23 14.44
C ASN A 40 -7.11 10.06 12.95
N GLY A 41 -6.38 10.82 12.15
CA GLY A 41 -6.41 10.70 10.70
C GLY A 41 -5.60 9.50 10.22
N ILE A 42 -6.05 8.89 9.13
CA ILE A 42 -5.25 7.93 8.38
C ILE A 42 -3.98 8.64 7.90
N TYR A 43 -2.80 8.15 8.28
CA TYR A 43 -1.54 8.75 7.83
C TYR A 43 -1.30 8.54 6.33
N ARG A 44 -1.26 7.27 5.88
CA ARG A 44 -1.11 6.92 4.46
C ARG A 44 -1.61 5.50 4.18
N PHE A 45 -1.82 5.20 2.91
CA PHE A 45 -1.77 3.84 2.41
C PHE A 45 -0.50 3.63 1.59
N SER A 46 0.08 2.44 1.73
CA SER A 46 1.37 2.13 1.14
C SER A 46 1.35 0.75 0.48
N ALA A 47 2.08 0.62 -0.62
CA ALA A 47 2.29 -0.63 -1.31
C ALA A 47 3.77 -0.76 -1.73
N TYR A 48 4.27 -1.98 -1.78
CA TYR A 48 5.57 -2.27 -2.37
C TYR A 48 5.42 -2.95 -3.72
N LEU A 49 6.26 -2.54 -4.65
CA LEU A 49 6.54 -3.26 -5.87
C LEU A 49 7.87 -3.99 -5.70
N GLU A 50 7.84 -5.31 -5.62
CA GLU A 50 9.06 -6.13 -5.56
C GLU A 50 9.73 -6.16 -6.94
N ILE A 51 11.05 -6.00 -6.97
CA ILE A 51 11.86 -6.02 -8.18
C ILE A 51 12.72 -7.27 -8.13
N ASP A 52 12.71 -8.06 -9.22
CA ASP A 52 13.48 -9.30 -9.26
C ASP A 52 14.99 -8.99 -9.31
N ASP A 53 15.80 -9.70 -8.53
CA ASP A 53 17.26 -9.50 -8.32
C ASP A 53 18.14 -9.73 -9.58
N GLY A 54 17.56 -9.78 -10.78
CA GLY A 54 18.25 -10.06 -12.04
C GLY A 54 18.55 -8.83 -12.91
N ASP A 55 18.07 -7.65 -12.53
CA ASP A 55 18.12 -6.46 -13.37
C ASP A 55 19.36 -5.59 -13.12
N SER A 56 20.00 -5.12 -14.20
CA SER A 56 21.06 -4.11 -14.14
C SER A 56 20.50 -2.76 -13.68
N GLU A 57 21.35 -1.85 -13.18
CA GLU A 57 20.94 -0.47 -12.84
C GLU A 57 20.22 0.25 -14.01
N GLU A 58 20.60 -0.05 -15.25
CA GLU A 58 19.93 0.49 -16.44
C GLU A 58 18.51 -0.08 -16.64
N ASN A 59 18.33 -1.37 -16.35
CA ASN A 59 16.99 -1.99 -16.36
C ASN A 59 16.13 -1.40 -15.24
N TYR A 60 16.73 -1.09 -14.09
CA TYR A 60 16.04 -0.51 -12.95
C TYR A 60 15.48 0.89 -13.24
N ALA A 61 16.29 1.78 -13.84
CA ALA A 61 15.83 3.13 -14.21
C ALA A 61 14.71 3.09 -15.27
N LYS A 62 14.85 2.22 -16.28
CA LYS A 62 13.80 1.99 -17.30
C LYS A 62 12.54 1.40 -16.69
N TYR A 63 12.68 0.51 -15.71
CA TYR A 63 11.56 -0.06 -14.99
C TYR A 63 10.83 1.00 -14.16
N LEU A 64 11.57 1.83 -13.43
CA LEU A 64 11.01 2.97 -12.69
C LEU A 64 10.25 3.93 -13.61
N GLU A 65 10.79 4.25 -14.80
CA GLU A 65 10.11 5.09 -15.78
C GLU A 65 8.77 4.47 -16.22
N ARG A 66 8.78 3.19 -16.63
CA ARG A 66 7.58 2.46 -17.03
C ARG A 66 6.54 2.39 -15.90
N VAL A 67 6.98 2.07 -14.68
CA VAL A 67 6.11 2.03 -13.50
C VAL A 67 5.52 3.41 -13.23
N SER A 68 6.34 4.47 -13.26
CA SER A 68 5.91 5.85 -13.07
C SER A 68 4.86 6.27 -14.10
N GLU A 69 5.01 5.87 -15.37
CA GLU A 69 4.00 6.11 -16.41
C GLU A 69 2.67 5.42 -16.10
N ILE A 70 2.69 4.16 -15.64
CA ILE A 70 1.47 3.42 -15.28
C ILE A 70 0.80 4.10 -14.07
N LEU A 71 1.57 4.36 -13.02
CA LEU A 71 1.11 5.01 -11.79
C LEU A 71 0.50 6.40 -12.07
N SER A 72 1.05 7.14 -13.04
CA SER A 72 0.52 8.46 -13.44
C SER A 72 -0.89 8.41 -14.04
N LYS A 73 -1.30 7.27 -14.58
CA LYS A 73 -2.59 7.04 -15.26
C LYS A 73 -3.64 6.42 -14.34
N LEU A 74 -3.28 6.04 -13.12
CA LEU A 74 -4.21 5.44 -12.17
C LEU A 74 -5.32 6.42 -11.76
N SER A 75 -6.50 5.86 -11.46
CA SER A 75 -7.66 6.64 -10.99
C SER A 75 -7.37 7.37 -9.67
N VAL A 76 -6.47 6.83 -8.85
CA VAL A 76 -5.88 7.45 -7.66
C VAL A 76 -4.37 7.48 -7.83
N ARG A 77 -3.82 8.64 -8.22
CA ARG A 77 -2.38 8.81 -8.44
C ARG A 77 -1.63 8.80 -7.10
N PRO A 78 -0.52 8.05 -6.97
CA PRO A 78 0.28 8.07 -5.74
C PRO A 78 0.93 9.43 -5.54
N ASN A 79 1.25 9.74 -4.30
CA ASN A 79 1.96 10.95 -3.92
C ASN A 79 3.47 10.77 -4.04
N ARG A 80 3.96 9.60 -3.63
CA ARG A 80 5.38 9.33 -3.46
C ARG A 80 5.77 7.97 -3.98
N ILE A 81 6.97 7.89 -4.56
CA ILE A 81 7.72 6.65 -4.81
C ILE A 81 9.03 6.77 -4.05
N TYR A 82 9.27 5.86 -3.11
CA TYR A 82 10.55 5.70 -2.42
C TYR A 82 11.27 4.48 -3.00
N VAL A 83 12.43 4.72 -3.57
CA VAL A 83 13.25 3.74 -4.28
C VAL A 83 14.18 3.08 -3.28
N CYS A 84 14.11 1.77 -3.14
CA CYS A 84 15.02 0.96 -2.33
C CYS A 84 15.67 -0.11 -3.21
N ASP A 85 16.85 -0.60 -2.81
CA ASP A 85 17.68 -1.54 -3.58
C ASP A 85 16.90 -2.59 -4.39
N ASN A 86 15.91 -3.26 -3.78
CA ASN A 86 15.13 -4.32 -4.43
C ASN A 86 13.60 -4.10 -4.45
N LYS A 87 13.13 -2.88 -4.16
CA LYS A 87 11.69 -2.57 -4.15
C LYS A 87 11.39 -1.09 -4.33
N PHE A 88 10.22 -0.78 -4.84
CA PHE A 88 9.64 0.56 -4.73
C PHE A 88 8.56 0.58 -3.66
N GLU A 89 8.65 1.48 -2.69
CA GLU A 89 7.53 1.83 -1.82
C GLU A 89 6.73 2.95 -2.47
N ILE A 90 5.42 2.77 -2.58
CA ILE A 90 4.53 3.70 -3.26
C ILE A 90 3.45 4.10 -2.28
N ASP A 91 3.29 5.40 -2.05
CA ASP A 91 2.40 5.93 -1.01
C ASP A 91 1.28 6.80 -1.57
N TRP A 92 0.12 6.68 -0.94
CA TRP A 92 -1.05 7.51 -1.12
C TRP A 92 -1.40 8.17 0.21
N TYR A 93 -1.18 9.47 0.28
CA TYR A 93 -1.56 10.29 1.42
C TYR A 93 -3.03 10.74 1.31
N PRO A 94 -3.71 10.94 2.45
CA PRO A 94 -5.06 11.51 2.48
C PRO A 94 -5.06 12.96 1.98
N LYS A 95 -6.20 13.38 1.46
CA LYS A 95 -6.52 14.79 1.20
C LYS A 95 -7.35 15.32 2.36
N GLY A 96 -6.78 16.25 3.14
CA GLY A 96 -7.41 16.68 4.40
C GLY A 96 -7.43 15.55 5.43
N PHE A 97 -8.30 15.63 6.43
CA PHE A 97 -8.37 14.62 7.49
C PHE A 97 -9.39 13.53 7.13
N GLN A 98 -8.88 12.35 6.79
CA GLN A 98 -9.69 11.16 6.56
C GLN A 98 -9.66 10.31 7.84
N ILE A 99 -10.80 10.22 8.52
CA ILE A 99 -10.94 9.54 9.82
C ILE A 99 -11.91 8.39 9.65
N VAL A 100 -11.61 7.25 10.26
CA VAL A 100 -12.53 6.13 10.41
C VAL A 100 -12.82 5.91 11.90
N MET A 101 -14.04 5.51 12.21
CA MET A 101 -14.55 5.41 13.58
C MET A 101 -14.52 3.99 14.13
N THR A 102 -14.37 3.00 13.26
CA THR A 102 -14.39 1.59 13.66
C THR A 102 -13.40 0.76 12.84
N ARG A 103 -13.02 -0.38 13.40
CA ARG A 103 -12.15 -1.35 12.73
C ARG A 103 -12.74 -1.83 11.41
N GLU A 104 -14.06 -2.02 11.35
CA GLU A 104 -14.78 -2.45 10.15
C GLU A 104 -14.68 -1.40 9.03
N GLN A 105 -14.77 -0.10 9.38
CA GLN A 105 -14.58 0.97 8.40
C GLN A 105 -13.13 1.01 7.88
N TYR A 106 -12.15 0.83 8.77
CA TYR A 106 -10.75 0.74 8.35
C TYR A 106 -10.51 -0.47 7.45
N LEU A 107 -11.03 -1.64 7.81
CA LEU A 107 -10.94 -2.84 6.98
C LEU A 107 -11.61 -2.62 5.61
N GLN A 108 -12.81 -2.04 5.58
CA GLN A 108 -13.50 -1.74 4.32
C GLN A 108 -12.62 -0.87 3.42
N LEU A 109 -11.98 0.15 3.98
CA LEU A 109 -11.10 1.03 3.23
C LEU A 109 -9.83 0.31 2.74
N MET A 110 -9.26 -0.59 3.54
CA MET A 110 -8.16 -1.46 3.12
C MET A 110 -8.56 -2.42 2.00
N LEU A 111 -9.79 -2.94 2.00
CA LEU A 111 -10.32 -3.78 0.92
C LEU A 111 -10.54 -2.98 -0.37
N GLU A 112 -10.99 -1.72 -0.27
CA GLU A 112 -11.07 -0.81 -1.42
C GLU A 112 -9.67 -0.54 -2.00
N PHE A 113 -8.66 -0.34 -1.15
CA PHE A 113 -7.27 -0.19 -1.57
C PHE A 113 -6.72 -1.48 -2.22
N ALA A 114 -7.01 -2.65 -1.65
CA ALA A 114 -6.63 -3.94 -2.22
C ALA A 114 -7.22 -4.17 -3.62
N ALA A 115 -8.52 -3.85 -3.79
CA ALA A 115 -9.18 -3.94 -5.09
C ALA A 115 -8.52 -3.00 -6.10
N PHE A 116 -8.26 -1.75 -5.70
CA PHE A 116 -7.55 -0.78 -6.53
C PHE A 116 -6.18 -1.29 -7.00
N LEU A 117 -5.35 -1.85 -6.10
CA LEU A 117 -4.03 -2.38 -6.46
C LEU A 117 -4.13 -3.56 -7.42
N ASN A 118 -5.07 -4.47 -7.20
CA ASN A 118 -5.29 -5.63 -8.06
C ASN A 118 -5.73 -5.23 -9.48
N ASP A 119 -6.37 -4.07 -9.65
CA ASP A 119 -6.80 -3.54 -10.95
C ASP A 119 -5.66 -2.87 -11.75
N THR A 120 -4.49 -2.63 -11.15
CA THR A 120 -3.40 -1.87 -11.81
C THR A 120 -2.63 -2.64 -12.89
N GLU A 121 -2.87 -3.94 -13.04
CA GLU A 121 -2.12 -4.88 -13.89
C GLU A 121 -0.59 -4.90 -13.63
N ILE A 122 -0.11 -4.27 -12.55
CA ILE A 122 1.30 -4.27 -12.16
C ILE A 122 1.58 -5.60 -11.41
N PRO A 123 2.48 -6.46 -11.92
CA PRO A 123 2.85 -7.68 -11.22
C PRO A 123 3.60 -7.37 -9.93
N ASN A 124 3.51 -8.26 -8.95
CA ASN A 124 4.22 -8.13 -7.66
C ASN A 124 3.95 -6.83 -6.88
N PHE A 125 2.75 -6.26 -7.06
CA PHE A 125 2.33 -5.06 -6.37
C PHE A 125 1.46 -5.37 -5.15
N TYR A 126 2.04 -5.19 -3.96
CA TYR A 126 1.46 -5.68 -2.71
C TYR A 126 1.26 -4.57 -1.69
N ILE A 127 0.20 -4.62 -0.90
CA ILE A 127 0.04 -3.76 0.29
C ILE A 127 1.27 -3.90 1.18
N ASN A 128 1.79 -2.77 1.62
CA ASN A 128 2.81 -2.68 2.66
C ASN A 128 2.11 -2.74 4.03
N ASP A 129 2.00 -3.94 4.60
CA ASP A 129 1.40 -4.15 5.92
C ASP A 129 2.20 -3.53 7.07
N GLY A 130 3.46 -3.14 6.83
CA GLY A 130 4.24 -2.34 7.76
C GLY A 130 3.57 -1.00 8.10
N SER A 131 2.78 -0.43 7.16
CA SER A 131 2.08 0.85 7.40
C SER A 131 0.95 0.74 8.43
N PHE A 132 0.60 -0.47 8.88
CA PHE A 132 -0.35 -0.66 9.99
C PHE A 132 0.20 -0.26 11.36
N GLY A 133 1.53 -0.13 11.45
CA GLY A 133 2.23 0.34 12.64
C GLY A 133 2.62 1.83 12.61
N ASP A 134 2.48 2.50 11.45
CA ASP A 134 2.81 3.91 11.29
C ASP A 134 2.03 4.76 12.30
N ASP A 135 2.65 5.79 12.86
CA ASP A 135 1.89 6.72 13.71
C ASP A 135 0.82 7.43 12.87
N PRO A 136 -0.45 7.47 13.34
CA PRO A 136 -1.51 8.10 12.59
C PRO A 136 -1.27 9.62 12.52
N GLU A 137 -1.90 10.28 11.55
CA GLU A 137 -1.81 11.74 11.45
C GLU A 137 -2.58 12.34 12.64
N GLU A 138 -1.83 12.96 13.57
CA GLU A 138 -2.46 13.66 14.69
C GLU A 138 -3.34 14.79 14.14
N PRO A 139 -4.60 14.91 14.56
CA PRO A 139 -5.43 16.05 14.20
C PRO A 139 -4.84 17.29 14.87
N VAL A 140 -3.96 18.00 14.15
CA VAL A 140 -3.46 19.30 14.60
C VAL A 140 -4.68 20.17 14.89
N ARG A 141 -4.66 20.81 16.06
CA ARG A 141 -5.58 21.86 16.56
C ARG A 141 -5.59 23.12 15.66
N SER A 142 -5.68 22.96 14.34
CA SER A 142 -5.62 24.02 13.34
C SER A 142 -6.95 24.12 12.60
N VAL A 143 -7.65 25.18 12.96
CA VAL A 143 -8.84 25.75 12.34
C VAL A 143 -8.65 25.84 10.81
N ASN A 144 -9.25 24.92 10.03
CA ASN A 144 -9.68 25.05 8.61
C ASN A 144 -9.61 23.76 7.76
N ASN A 145 -9.14 22.61 8.27
CA ASN A 145 -9.08 21.40 7.45
C ASN A 145 -10.45 20.69 7.38
N THR A 146 -10.88 20.32 6.16
CA THR A 146 -12.08 19.50 5.96
C THR A 146 -11.84 18.11 6.53
N VAL A 147 -12.69 17.71 7.49
CA VAL A 147 -12.68 16.37 8.08
C VAL A 147 -13.73 15.50 7.40
N ASN A 148 -13.36 14.27 7.04
CA ASN A 148 -14.25 13.27 6.48
C ASN A 148 -14.23 12.00 7.34
N PHE A 149 -15.38 11.63 7.90
CA PHE A 149 -15.56 10.45 8.76
C PHE A 149 -16.01 9.18 8.00
N LEU A 150 -16.24 9.30 6.69
CA LEU A 150 -16.62 8.18 5.82
C LEU A 150 -15.74 8.19 4.56
N PRO A 151 -14.40 8.08 4.72
CA PRO A 151 -13.49 8.00 3.60
C PRO A 151 -13.77 6.79 2.71
N LYS A 152 -13.47 6.96 1.42
CA LYS A 152 -13.44 5.91 0.41
C LYS A 152 -12.11 6.01 -0.33
N PHE A 153 -11.55 4.89 -0.76
CA PHE A 153 -10.29 4.91 -1.51
C PHE A 153 -10.55 5.39 -2.95
N ASN A 154 -10.46 6.70 -3.15
CA ASN A 154 -10.63 7.34 -4.45
C ASN A 154 -9.89 8.69 -4.50
N SER A 155 -9.82 9.29 -5.69
CA SER A 155 -9.09 10.54 -5.92
C SER A 155 -9.68 11.78 -5.25
N ARG A 156 -10.87 11.70 -4.63
CA ARG A 156 -11.38 12.79 -3.78
C ARG A 156 -10.75 12.75 -2.39
N CYS A 157 -10.46 11.56 -1.88
CA CYS A 157 -10.00 11.35 -0.50
C CYS A 157 -8.49 11.09 -0.40
N PHE A 158 -7.85 10.55 -1.44
CA PHE A 158 -6.44 10.13 -1.42
C PHE A 158 -5.69 10.53 -2.69
N GLY A 159 -4.37 10.46 -2.61
CA GLY A 159 -3.47 10.62 -3.75
C GLY A 159 -3.22 12.07 -4.14
N LEU A 160 -2.65 12.26 -5.32
CA LEU A 160 -2.42 13.59 -5.89
C LEU A 160 -3.65 14.20 -6.54
N LYS A 161 -3.67 15.53 -6.63
CA LYS A 161 -4.50 16.26 -7.59
C LYS A 161 -3.90 16.12 -9.00
N LYS A 162 -4.74 16.34 -10.02
CA LYS A 162 -4.31 16.20 -11.43
C LYS A 162 -3.12 17.11 -11.79
N SER A 163 -3.00 18.27 -11.15
CA SER A 163 -1.94 19.26 -11.39
C SER A 163 -0.63 18.97 -10.65
N GLU A 164 -0.61 18.01 -9.73
CA GLU A 164 0.55 17.72 -8.89
C GLU A 164 1.40 16.60 -9.50
N THR A 165 2.69 16.61 -9.18
CA THR A 165 3.69 15.64 -9.62
C THR A 165 3.95 14.60 -8.53
N VAL A 166 4.32 13.39 -8.93
CA VAL A 166 4.73 12.34 -7.99
C VAL A 166 6.14 12.65 -7.52
N ASP A 167 6.36 12.63 -6.21
CA ASP A 167 7.69 12.81 -5.64
C ASP A 167 8.45 11.48 -5.67
N ILE A 168 9.66 11.49 -6.23
CA ILE A 168 10.52 10.31 -6.31
C ILE A 168 11.75 10.54 -5.44
N PHE A 169 12.01 9.62 -4.53
CA PHE A 169 13.13 9.63 -3.58
C PHE A 169 13.97 8.37 -3.76
N TYR A 170 15.28 8.50 -3.54
CA TYR A 170 16.27 7.42 -3.61
C TYR A 170 16.95 7.24 -2.27
#